data_AF-F8IDC9-F1
#
_entry.id   AF-F8IDC9-F1
#
_cell.length_a   1.000
_cell.length_b   1.000
_cell.length_c   1.000
_cell.angle_alpha   90.00
_cell.angle_beta   90.00
_cell.angle_gamma   90.00
#
_symmetry.space_group_name_H-M   'P 1'
#
loop_
_entity.id
_entity.type
_entity.pdbx_description
1 polymer ?
#
loop_
_entity_poly.entity_id
_entity_poly.type
_entity_poly.pdbx_seq_one_letter_code
_entity_poly.pdbx_strand_id
1 'polypeptide(L)' 'MNLLVERDLEPYREALELACRRVEDAEALYDLADADHEPVAFARLQAARAEVSSILREAREVWQRGNDVGRVSH' A
#
# COMPACT_ATOMS: atom_id res chain seq x y z
N MET A 1 -2.97 17.20 18.25
CA MET A 1 -3.19 16.39 17.03
C MET A 1 -2.80 17.27 15.85
N ASN A 2 -1.80 16.88 15.06
CA ASN A 2 -1.21 17.72 14.03
C ASN A 2 -2.01 17.57 12.72
N LEU A 3 -3.07 18.36 12.57
CA LEU A 3 -4.06 18.28 11.48
C LEU A 3 -3.46 18.35 10.06
N LEU A 4 -2.23 18.86 9.92
CA LEU A 4 -1.50 18.90 8.65
C LEU A 4 -1.01 17.51 8.23
N VAL A 5 -0.56 16.69 9.18
CA VAL A 5 -0.08 15.31 8.91
C VAL A 5 -1.26 14.40 8.53
N GLU A 6 -2.43 14.60 9.12
CA GLU A 6 -3.65 13.84 8.77
C GLU A 6 -4.10 14.13 7.33
N ARG A 7 -3.96 15.39 6.87
CA ARG A 7 -4.26 15.76 5.48
C ARG A 7 -3.26 15.19 4.46
N ASP A 8 -1.98 15.12 4.82
CA ASP A 8 -0.94 14.58 3.93
C ASP A 8 -1.01 13.04 3.78
N LEU A 9 -1.71 12.35 4.68
CA LEU A 9 -1.88 10.90 4.64
C LEU A 9 -3.16 10.44 3.93
N GLU A 10 -4.11 11.34 3.66
CA GLU A 10 -5.38 11.02 2.99
C GLU A 10 -5.18 10.32 1.63
N PRO A 11 -4.25 10.75 0.74
CA PRO A 11 -3.99 10.06 -0.52
C PRO A 11 -3.44 8.64 -0.32
N TYR A 12 -2.66 8.41 0.73
CA TYR A 12 -2.13 7.09 1.06
C TYR A 12 -3.22 6.15 1.56
N ARG A 13 -4.22 6.67 2.28
CA ARG A 13 -5.38 5.88 2.71
C ARG A 13 -6.18 5.38 1.51
N GLU A 14 -6.54 6.27 0.59
CA GLU A 14 -7.29 5.90 -0.62
C GLU A 14 -6.50 4.93 -1.51
N ALA A 15 -5.19 5.17 -1.68
CA ALA A 15 -4.30 4.27 -2.42
C ALA A 15 -4.20 2.90 -1.75
N LEU A 16 -4.07 2.85 -0.41
CA LEU A 16 -3.99 1.61 0.35
C LEU A 16 -5.28 0.79 0.23
N GLU A 17 -6.45 1.42 0.35
CA GLU A 17 -7.74 0.73 0.17
C GLU A 17 -7.87 0.13 -1.24
N LEU A 18 -7.47 0.87 -2.26
CA LEU A 18 -7.49 0.37 -3.64
C LEU A 18 -6.50 -0.79 -3.83
N ALA A 19 -5.29 -0.69 -3.28
CA ALA A 19 -4.28 -1.75 -3.37
C ALA A 19 -4.72 -3.01 -2.62
N CYS A 20 -5.35 -2.89 -1.44
CA CYS A 20 -5.92 -4.02 -0.72
C CYS A 20 -7.00 -4.73 -1.54
N ARG A 21 -7.93 -4.00 -2.18
CA ARG A 21 -8.93 -4.60 -3.08
C ARG A 21 -8.27 -5.37 -4.23
N ARG A 22 -7.19 -4.84 -4.82
CA ARG A 22 -6.45 -5.54 -5.88
C ARG A 22 -5.76 -6.81 -5.38
N VAL A 23 -5.32 -6.84 -4.12
CA VAL A 23 -4.80 -8.06 -3.49
C VAL A 23 -5.92 -9.08 -3.37
N GLU A 24 -7.07 -8.70 -2.83
CA GLU A 24 -8.25 -9.59 -2.71
C GLU A 24 -8.67 -10.17 -4.07
N ASP A 25 -8.73 -9.33 -5.10
CA ASP A 25 -9.03 -9.77 -6.48
C ASP A 25 -7.96 -10.74 -7.02
N ALA A 26 -6.68 -10.47 -6.75
CA ALA A 26 -5.57 -11.33 -7.19
C ALA A 26 -5.52 -12.66 -6.43
N GLU A 27 -5.89 -12.68 -5.15
CA GLU A 27 -6.04 -13.90 -4.35
C GLU A 27 -7.16 -14.77 -4.91
N ALA A 28 -8.33 -14.18 -5.17
CA ALA A 28 -9.44 -14.90 -5.80
C ALA A 28 -9.08 -15.47 -7.18
N LEU A 29 -8.33 -14.73 -7.99
CA LEU A 29 -7.83 -15.21 -9.29
C LEU A 29 -6.82 -16.35 -9.15
N TYR A 30 -5.97 -16.30 -8.14
CA TYR A 30 -5.00 -17.36 -7.86
C TYR A 30 -5.70 -18.64 -7.38
N ASP A 31 -6.68 -18.52 -6.48
CA ASP A 31 -7.44 -19.67 -5.96
C ASP A 31 -8.25 -20.39 -7.05
N LEU A 32 -8.63 -19.68 -8.11
CA LEU A 32 -9.37 -20.22 -9.26
C LEU A 32 -8.47 -20.64 -10.43
N ALA A 33 -7.15 -20.42 -10.34
CA ALA A 33 -6.24 -20.73 -11.44
C ALA A 33 -6.06 -22.24 -11.62
N ASP A 34 -6.07 -22.70 -12.87
CA ASP A 34 -5.60 -24.03 -13.21
C ASP A 34 -4.06 -24.09 -13.28
N ALA A 35 -3.50 -25.28 -13.47
CA ALA A 35 -2.06 -25.51 -13.48
C ALA A 35 -1.32 -24.72 -14.58
N ASP A 36 -1.98 -24.44 -15.71
CA ASP A 36 -1.36 -23.73 -16.83
C ASP A 36 -1.31 -22.21 -16.55
N HIS A 37 -2.24 -21.69 -15.75
CA HIS A 37 -2.36 -20.27 -15.43
C HIS A 37 -1.84 -19.90 -14.02
N GLU A 38 -1.62 -20.88 -13.14
CA GLU A 38 -1.13 -20.70 -11.77
C GLU A 38 0.11 -19.80 -11.70
N PRO A 39 1.16 -19.95 -12.53
CA PRO A 39 2.36 -19.10 -12.43
C PRO A 39 2.07 -17.62 -12.69
N VAL A 40 1.15 -17.33 -13.61
CA VAL A 40 0.76 -15.95 -13.95
C VAL A 40 -0.11 -15.35 -12.84
N ALA A 41 -1.06 -16.12 -12.31
CA ALA A 41 -1.90 -15.69 -11.20
C ALA A 41 -1.06 -15.45 -9.93
N PHE A 42 -0.09 -16.32 -9.66
CA PHE A 42 0.86 -16.15 -8.57
C PHE A 42 1.69 -14.87 -8.72
N ALA A 43 2.23 -14.61 -9.91
CA ALA A 43 2.99 -13.38 -10.17
C ALA A 43 2.15 -12.11 -9.96
N ARG A 44 0.87 -12.14 -10.35
CA ARG A 44 -0.07 -11.02 -10.11
C ARG A 44 -0.33 -10.81 -8.62
N LEU A 45 -0.53 -11.88 -7.87
CA LEU A 45 -0.70 -11.81 -6.42
C LEU A 45 0.53 -11.20 -5.74
N GLN A 46 1.74 -11.64 -6.12
CA GLN A 46 2.97 -11.06 -5.57
C GLN A 46 3.11 -9.57 -5.92
N ALA A 47 2.76 -9.18 -7.14
CA ALA A 47 2.79 -7.78 -7.55
C ALA A 47 1.82 -6.91 -6.73
N ALA A 48 0.59 -7.39 -6.50
CA ALA A 48 -0.38 -6.67 -5.68
C ALA A 48 0.07 -6.52 -4.22
N ARG A 49 0.67 -7.56 -3.63
CA ARG A 49 1.23 -7.49 -2.26
C ARG A 49 2.43 -6.53 -2.16
N ALA A 50 3.26 -6.47 -3.20
CA ALA A 50 4.36 -5.53 -3.28
C ALA A 50 3.87 -4.06 -3.37
N GLU A 51 2.76 -3.82 -4.08
CA GLU A 51 2.13 -2.49 -4.17
C GLU A 51 1.70 -1.98 -2.78
N VAL A 52 0.97 -2.81 -2.03
CA VAL A 52 0.57 -2.49 -0.63
C VAL A 52 1.79 -2.16 0.23
N SER A 53 2.86 -2.96 0.12
CA SER A 53 4.08 -2.75 0.88
C SER A 53 4.77 -1.42 0.54
N SER A 54 4.78 -1.00 -0.73
CA SER A 54 5.35 0.29 -1.14
C SER A 54 4.55 1.46 -0.58
N ILE A 55 3.22 1.41 -0.68
CA ILE A 55 2.32 2.46 -0.17
C ILE A 55 2.53 2.66 1.33
N LEU A 56 2.57 1.58 2.12
CA LEU A 56 2.80 1.65 3.56
C LEU A 56 4.18 2.22 3.91
N ARG A 57 5.22 1.85 3.15
CA ARG A 57 6.57 2.37 3.34
C ARG A 57 6.62 3.87 3.06
N GLU A 58 6.04 4.32 1.95
CA GLU A 58 6.01 5.73 1.57
C GLU A 58 5.20 6.57 2.56
N ALA A 59 4.04 6.07 3.01
CA ALA A 59 3.23 6.72 4.05
C ALA A 59 4.04 6.91 5.35
N ARG A 60 4.81 5.89 5.75
CA ARG A 60 5.70 5.96 6.92
C ARG A 60 6.80 7.00 6.72
N GLU A 61 7.46 7.03 5.57
CA GLU A 61 8.52 7.99 5.25
C GLU A 61 8.01 9.44 5.24
N VAL A 62 6.78 9.67 4.75
CA VAL A 62 6.11 10.98 4.82
C VAL A 62 5.84 11.38 6.27
N TRP A 63 5.26 10.48 7.06
CA TRP A 63 4.97 10.73 8.47
C TRP A 63 6.23 11.04 9.28
N GLN A 64 7.32 10.30 9.04
CA GLN A 64 8.62 10.54 9.69
C GLN A 64 9.17 11.92 9.34
N ARG A 65 9.20 12.29 8.05
CA ARG A 65 9.64 13.62 7.63
C ARG A 65 8.81 14.75 8.24
N GLY A 66 7.49 14.57 8.32
CA GLY A 66 6.59 15.54 8.96
C GLY A 66 6.89 15.75 10.44
N ASN A 67 7.26 14.69 11.16
CA ASN A 67 7.64 14.77 12.58
C ASN A 67 9.06 15.35 12.78
N ASP A 68 10.00 15.04 11.90
CA ASP A 68 11.38 15.54 11.99
C ASP A 68 11.43 17.07 11.79
N VAL A 69 10.67 17.62 10.84
CA VAL A 69 10.58 19.08 10.61
C VAL A 69 9.97 19.80 11.83
N GLY A 70 8.98 19.21 12.48
CA GLY A 70 8.37 19.74 13.70
C GLY A 70 9.32 19.74 14.92
N ARG A 71 10.35 18.88 14.93
CA ARG A 71 11.30 18.75 16.04
C ARG A 71 12.51 19.69 15.92
N VAL A 72 12.91 20.09 14.72
CA VAL A 72 14.06 21.02 14.49
C VAL A 72 13.66 22.49 14.66
N SER A 73 12.36 22.79 14.62
CA SER A 73 11.83 24.15 14.75
C SER A 73 11.65 24.61 16.21
N HIS A 74 12.14 23.83 17.18
CA HIS A 74 11.92 24.03 18.62
C HIS A 74 13.21 24.17 19.42
#